data_AF-A0A956B7T1-F1
#
_entry.id   AF-A0A956B7T1-F1
#
_cell.length_a   1.000
_cell.length_b   1.000
_cell.length_c   1.000
_cell.angle_alpha   90.00
_cell.angle_beta   90.00
_cell.angle_gamma   90.00
#
_symmetry.space_group_name_H-M   'P 1'
#
loop_
_entity.id
_entity.type
_entity.pdbx_description
1 polymer ?
#
loop_
_entity_poly.entity_id
_entity_poly.type
_entity_poly.pdbx_seq_one_letter_code
_entity_poly.pdbx_strand_id
1 'polypeptide(L)'
;GGTTCNADSFCEVGGRVIPGELGLEGRADFASLLGSLGGGRPGQTDVAFLVGGNTTADTTGVNLSTLGGAELVALDPTCAMDLPSPRLRPSYAPPDPLPTDGQADLDWDGVPETPYMVAAGLSEAFLDQVMWSLYGSGLFCQKISAEQVDLLNTGSLGLILPSLDLLTHADKYPWAVYPAALRLTPTAEPVISIGLGEVTPGSGTPTLVEPLIRIVLDDVQVDFTALIEERWVHLLTVQADLTLDLGATVTPANEVELVLGDLGQAVSDVRVSRSEILAESPQELADAIPALIQLALPQLTGNLPAIPLPGPESLGGFELQVLGVRGVPGSTPSYFPNLAVYADLDFFPALAGNLTAQAETEARVAEVRMPALAAMRAPGGAAATEVVLAVGGTALPGQALEHQVRIDGGLWSPFFTAPQVSLPRAAFSVPGHHEIEVRARAAGEYRTLDPTPVRLDVVVDPEPPQVDVRVGHDGESVLVRAVDRVSRERLEYAVEVGGVAEPVAPDDAGRVAVLALMDPAAAVSVVVTDEQGLSTRVVVREAGAWVVPEVEVAEAGGCRCAAPGGGAGWAWLGLLVVGVARRRRR
;
A
#
# COMPACT_ATOMS: atom_id res chain seq x y z
N GLY A 1 38.93 7.05 -25.34
CA GLY A 1 39.76 6.04 -26.03
C GLY A 1 39.47 4.73 -25.35
N GLY A 2 39.04 3.70 -26.10
CA GLY A 2 38.52 2.47 -25.51
C GLY A 2 39.59 1.68 -24.74
N THR A 3 39.22 1.21 -23.56
CA THR A 3 39.90 0.15 -22.82
C THR A 3 39.66 -1.19 -23.52
N THR A 4 40.69 -2.02 -23.66
CA THR A 4 40.56 -3.39 -24.19
C THR A 4 41.31 -4.35 -23.29
N CYS A 5 40.73 -5.50 -22.96
CA CYS A 5 41.45 -6.55 -22.22
C CYS A 5 42.31 -7.38 -23.19
N ASN A 6 43.56 -7.63 -22.82
CA ASN A 6 44.44 -8.51 -23.58
C ASN A 6 44.09 -10.00 -23.33
N ALA A 7 44.79 -10.91 -24.04
CA ALA A 7 44.57 -12.36 -23.92
C ALA A 7 44.84 -12.92 -22.51
N ASP A 8 45.57 -12.17 -21.68
CA ASP A 8 45.92 -12.53 -20.31
C ASP A 8 44.99 -11.87 -19.27
N SER A 9 43.85 -11.31 -19.71
CA SER A 9 42.84 -10.64 -18.88
C SER A 9 43.32 -9.36 -18.18
N PHE A 10 44.39 -8.73 -18.67
CA PHE A 10 44.79 -7.40 -18.21
C PHE A 10 44.11 -6.32 -19.05
N CYS A 11 43.50 -5.33 -18.38
CA CYS A 11 42.97 -4.14 -19.03
C CYS A 11 44.13 -3.30 -19.59
N GLU A 12 44.06 -2.91 -20.86
CA GLU A 12 45.06 -2.07 -21.51
C GLU A 12 44.45 -0.83 -22.15
N VAL A 13 45.18 0.29 -22.09
CA VAL A 13 44.92 1.50 -22.89
C VAL A 13 46.20 1.82 -23.65
N GLY A 14 46.15 1.72 -24.99
CA GLY A 14 47.31 1.98 -25.84
C GLY A 14 48.48 1.03 -25.61
N GLY A 15 48.22 -0.25 -25.30
CA GLY A 15 49.25 -1.27 -25.06
C GLY A 15 49.94 -1.19 -23.70
N ARG A 16 49.41 -0.39 -22.76
CA ARG A 16 49.84 -0.34 -21.37
C ARG A 16 48.79 -0.97 -20.48
N VAL A 17 49.21 -1.96 -19.67
CA VAL A 17 48.42 -2.52 -18.59
C VAL A 17 48.07 -1.40 -17.60
N ILE A 18 46.79 -1.19 -17.39
CA ILE A 18 46.26 -0.30 -16.36
C ILE A 18 45.78 -1.14 -15.17
N PRO A 19 45.94 -0.66 -13.93
CA PRO A 19 45.34 -1.31 -12.77
C PRO A 19 43.83 -1.43 -12.99
N GLY A 20 43.28 -2.62 -12.76
CA GLY A 20 41.83 -2.77 -12.66
C GLY A 20 41.35 -2.08 -11.40
N GLU A 21 40.28 -1.30 -11.52
CA GLU A 21 39.64 -0.71 -10.36
C GLU A 21 38.97 -1.84 -9.56
N LEU A 22 39.20 -1.88 -8.24
CA LEU A 22 38.55 -2.85 -7.37
C LEU A 22 37.16 -2.31 -7.05
N GLY A 23 36.11 -2.96 -7.52
CA GLY A 23 34.76 -2.46 -7.35
C GLY A 23 33.73 -3.22 -8.15
N LEU A 24 32.53 -2.64 -8.22
CA LEU A 24 31.46 -3.04 -9.12
C LEU A 24 31.15 -1.89 -10.08
N GLU A 25 30.91 -2.23 -11.34
CA GLU A 25 30.30 -1.36 -12.33
C GLU A 25 29.25 -2.19 -13.04
N GLY A 26 28.06 -1.64 -13.23
CA GLY A 26 26.98 -2.35 -13.87
C GLY A 26 25.78 -1.48 -14.18
N ARG A 27 24.86 -2.05 -14.95
CA ARG A 27 23.59 -1.43 -15.25
C ARG A 27 22.50 -2.01 -14.35
N ALA A 28 21.83 -1.14 -13.61
CA ALA A 28 20.64 -1.48 -12.84
C ALA A 28 19.38 -1.12 -13.63
N ASP A 29 18.36 -1.97 -13.58
CA ASP A 29 17.04 -1.74 -14.17
C ASP A 29 16.00 -1.57 -13.06
N PHE A 30 15.75 -0.32 -12.69
CA PHE A 30 14.81 0.05 -11.64
C PHE A 30 13.34 0.02 -12.11
N ALA A 31 13.07 -0.10 -13.42
CA ALA A 31 11.70 -0.26 -13.91
C ALA A 31 11.09 -1.59 -13.42
N SER A 32 11.93 -2.61 -13.19
CA SER A 32 11.51 -3.88 -12.62
C SER A 32 10.89 -3.75 -11.22
N LEU A 33 11.27 -2.74 -10.45
CA LEU A 33 10.73 -2.47 -9.11
C LEU A 33 9.28 -2.00 -9.15
N LEU A 34 8.83 -1.45 -10.28
CA LEU A 34 7.43 -1.02 -10.46
C LEU A 34 6.52 -2.16 -10.90
N GLY A 35 7.06 -3.35 -11.22
CA GLY A 35 6.27 -4.51 -11.64
C GLY A 35 5.29 -4.19 -12.78
N SER A 36 4.02 -4.57 -12.60
CA SER A 36 2.94 -4.31 -13.57
C SER A 36 2.50 -2.84 -13.66
N LEU A 37 2.93 -1.99 -12.73
CA LEU A 37 2.64 -0.56 -12.74
C LEU A 37 3.54 0.23 -13.69
N GLY A 38 4.69 -0.35 -14.05
CA GLY A 38 5.61 0.26 -15.00
C GLY A 38 4.95 0.37 -16.38
N GLY A 39 4.65 1.59 -16.83
CA GLY A 39 4.07 1.88 -18.15
C GLY A 39 5.00 1.60 -19.35
N GLY A 40 5.92 0.63 -19.21
CA GLY A 40 6.92 0.26 -20.21
C GLY A 40 8.04 1.27 -20.41
N ARG A 41 8.15 2.30 -19.55
CA ARG A 41 9.25 3.27 -19.62
C ARG A 41 10.55 2.69 -19.04
N PRO A 42 11.71 2.99 -19.64
CA PRO A 42 12.99 2.54 -19.12
C PRO A 42 13.29 3.20 -17.77
N GLY A 43 13.88 2.43 -16.85
CA GLY A 43 14.37 2.90 -15.56
C GLY A 43 15.84 2.49 -15.36
N GLN A 44 16.63 2.60 -16.42
CA GLN A 44 18.00 2.09 -16.44
C GLN A 44 19.00 3.15 -15.98
N THR A 45 19.89 2.75 -15.09
CA THR A 45 20.97 3.58 -14.54
C THR A 45 22.26 2.78 -14.56
N ASP A 46 23.34 3.39 -15.04
CA ASP A 46 24.68 2.83 -14.88
C ASP A 46 25.19 3.22 -13.49
N VAL A 47 25.56 2.23 -12.68
CA VAL A 47 26.00 2.39 -11.29
C VAL A 47 27.42 1.83 -11.15
N ALA A 48 28.27 2.57 -10.44
CA ALA A 48 29.62 2.14 -10.10
C ALA A 48 29.88 2.34 -8.61
N PHE A 49 30.57 1.40 -7.97
CA PHE A 49 31.18 1.54 -6.66
C PHE A 49 32.61 1.05 -6.74
N LEU A 50 33.56 1.96 -6.57
CA LEU A 50 34.98 1.68 -6.67
C LEU A 50 35.62 1.89 -5.30
N VAL A 51 36.41 0.94 -4.83
CA VAL A 51 37.17 1.09 -3.60
C VAL A 51 38.14 2.26 -3.77
N GLY A 52 38.00 3.26 -2.91
CA GLY A 52 38.72 4.53 -3.04
C GLY A 52 38.22 5.58 -2.05
N GLY A 53 38.98 6.66 -1.90
CA GLY A 53 38.72 7.69 -0.89
C GLY A 53 39.57 7.50 0.37
N ASN A 54 38.96 7.64 1.55
CA ASN A 54 39.67 7.51 2.83
C ASN A 54 39.65 6.06 3.31
N THR A 55 40.81 5.42 3.45
CA THR A 55 40.92 4.07 4.02
C THR A 55 41.85 4.15 5.22
N THR A 56 41.38 3.73 6.38
CA THR A 56 42.15 3.73 7.62
C THR A 56 42.09 2.35 8.26
N ALA A 57 43.20 1.96 8.88
CA ALA A 57 43.27 0.79 9.73
C ALA A 57 44.02 1.18 10.99
N ASP A 58 43.36 1.09 12.14
CA ASP A 58 43.91 1.47 13.42
C ASP A 58 43.44 0.48 14.52
N THR A 59 43.56 0.89 15.78
CA THR A 59 43.16 0.04 16.92
C THR A 59 41.65 -0.06 17.12
N THR A 60 40.84 0.80 16.50
CA THR A 60 39.38 0.76 16.59
C THR A 60 38.75 -0.01 15.43
N GLY A 61 39.47 -0.20 14.31
CA GLY A 61 39.05 -1.13 13.26
C GLY A 61 39.63 -0.85 11.89
N VAL A 62 38.92 -1.31 10.86
CA VAL A 62 39.22 -1.05 9.45
C VAL A 62 38.06 -0.26 8.86
N ASN A 63 38.36 0.93 8.32
CA ASN A 63 37.42 1.70 7.53
C ASN A 63 37.82 1.61 6.05
N LEU A 64 36.90 1.12 5.22
CA LEU A 64 37.04 1.05 3.78
C LEU A 64 36.03 1.99 3.12
N SER A 65 36.52 3.06 2.49
CA SER A 65 35.65 3.93 1.68
C SER A 65 35.51 3.40 0.25
N THR A 66 34.35 3.68 -0.32
CA THR A 66 34.07 3.47 -1.74
C THR A 66 33.60 4.78 -2.38
N LEU A 67 34.09 5.05 -3.59
CA LEU A 67 33.54 6.06 -4.47
C LEU A 67 32.36 5.44 -5.23
N GLY A 68 31.15 5.73 -4.77
CA GLY A 68 29.91 5.35 -5.46
C GLY A 68 29.53 6.38 -6.52
N GLY A 69 28.81 5.98 -7.57
CA GLY A 69 28.23 6.87 -8.56
C GLY A 69 27.16 6.26 -9.46
N ALA A 70 26.29 7.14 -9.97
CA ALA A 70 25.22 6.77 -10.88
C ALA A 70 25.16 7.73 -12.07
N GLU A 71 24.96 7.19 -13.27
CA GLU A 71 24.84 7.93 -14.52
C GLU A 71 23.63 7.47 -15.34
N LEU A 72 23.02 8.46 -16.01
CA LEU A 72 21.86 8.28 -16.87
C LEU A 72 22.25 7.54 -18.16
N VAL A 73 21.62 6.39 -18.40
CA VAL A 73 21.83 5.62 -19.63
C VAL A 73 21.27 6.34 -20.86
N ALA A 74 20.03 6.80 -20.75
CA ALA A 74 19.32 7.49 -21.83
C ALA A 74 18.30 8.48 -21.24
N LEU A 75 18.39 9.74 -21.66
CA LEU A 75 17.43 10.77 -21.29
C LEU A 75 16.09 10.55 -22.02
N ASP A 76 14.99 10.65 -21.28
CA ASP A 76 13.63 10.76 -21.82
C ASP A 76 13.14 12.21 -21.75
N PRO A 77 13.33 13.02 -22.82
CA PRO A 77 12.94 14.43 -22.83
C PRO A 77 11.42 14.63 -22.87
N THR A 78 10.61 13.56 -22.99
CA THR A 78 9.14 13.65 -22.87
C THR A 78 8.67 13.64 -21.42
N CYS A 79 9.56 13.27 -20.50
CA CYS A 79 9.27 13.15 -19.08
C CYS A 79 10.08 14.13 -18.24
N ALA A 80 11.38 14.20 -18.49
CA ALA A 80 12.32 14.90 -17.64
C ALA A 80 13.01 16.03 -18.37
N MET A 81 13.32 17.07 -17.60
CA MET A 81 14.18 18.15 -18.05
C MET A 81 15.63 17.66 -18.15
N ASP A 82 16.36 18.16 -19.16
CA ASP A 82 17.79 17.96 -19.27
C ASP A 82 18.51 18.80 -18.20
N LEU A 83 18.85 18.16 -17.09
CA LEU A 83 19.54 18.77 -15.94
C LEU A 83 20.95 18.18 -15.82
N PRO A 84 21.96 19.00 -15.43
CA PRO A 84 23.28 18.47 -15.15
C PRO A 84 23.24 17.49 -13.98
N SER A 85 24.05 16.44 -14.08
CA SER A 85 24.27 15.47 -12.99
C SER A 85 24.56 16.19 -11.67
N PRO A 86 24.00 15.75 -10.53
CA PRO A 86 24.27 16.32 -9.20
C PRO A 86 25.76 16.53 -8.91
N ARG A 87 26.63 15.62 -9.38
CA ARG A 87 28.10 15.72 -9.23
C ARG A 87 28.72 16.95 -9.86
N LEU A 88 28.12 17.47 -10.92
CA LEU A 88 28.65 18.60 -11.69
C LEU A 88 28.13 19.94 -11.16
N ARG A 89 27.26 19.92 -10.14
CA ARG A 89 26.68 21.13 -9.56
C ARG A 89 27.70 21.82 -8.65
N PRO A 90 27.77 23.18 -8.63
CA PRO A 90 28.73 23.91 -7.80
C PRO A 90 28.64 23.63 -6.29
N SER A 91 27.49 23.15 -5.81
CA SER A 91 27.23 22.80 -4.42
C SER A 91 27.65 21.37 -4.04
N TYR A 92 28.13 20.56 -4.99
CA TYR A 92 28.53 19.18 -4.69
C TYR A 92 29.71 19.16 -3.71
N ALA A 93 29.48 18.53 -2.56
CA ALA A 93 30.50 18.22 -1.58
C ALA A 93 30.54 16.70 -1.38
N PRO A 94 31.73 16.08 -1.26
CA PRO A 94 31.82 14.70 -0.80
C PRO A 94 31.15 14.57 0.58
N PRO A 95 30.37 13.50 0.81
CA PRO A 95 29.72 13.27 2.10
C PRO A 95 30.75 13.01 3.20
N ASP A 96 30.38 13.35 4.44
CA ASP A 96 31.18 12.99 5.63
C ASP A 96 31.32 11.45 5.71
N PRO A 97 32.49 10.90 6.07
CA PRO A 97 32.63 9.45 6.27
C PRO A 97 31.82 8.97 7.47
N LEU A 98 31.51 7.67 7.52
CA LEU A 98 30.91 7.05 8.70
C LEU A 98 31.83 7.22 9.93
N PRO A 99 31.26 7.43 11.14
CA PRO A 99 32.00 7.43 12.40
C PRO A 99 32.79 6.14 12.60
N THR A 100 33.97 6.25 13.24
CA THR A 100 34.89 5.13 13.52
C THR A 100 35.11 4.90 15.02
N ASP A 101 34.17 5.37 15.85
CA ASP A 101 34.16 5.25 17.30
C ASP A 101 33.66 3.88 17.81
N GLY A 102 33.06 3.07 16.92
CA GLY A 102 32.59 1.73 17.24
C GLY A 102 31.32 1.71 18.11
N GLN A 103 30.65 2.86 18.27
CA GLN A 103 29.39 2.99 19.00
C GLN A 103 28.38 3.77 18.18
N ALA A 104 27.12 3.36 18.26
CA ALA A 104 26.00 4.03 17.62
C ALA A 104 24.93 4.33 18.66
N ASP A 105 24.27 5.46 18.51
CA ASP A 105 23.00 5.75 19.16
C ASP A 105 21.96 4.94 18.37
N LEU A 106 21.25 3.99 18.98
CA LEU A 106 20.25 3.16 18.28
C LEU A 106 18.87 3.23 18.93
N ASP A 107 18.78 3.92 20.07
CA ASP A 107 17.57 4.17 20.85
C ASP A 107 17.14 5.65 20.84
N TRP A 108 17.83 6.48 20.06
CA TRP A 108 17.49 7.88 19.76
C TRP A 108 17.57 8.81 20.98
N ASP A 109 18.40 8.46 21.97
CA ASP A 109 18.57 9.28 23.18
C ASP A 109 19.65 10.39 23.02
N GLY A 110 20.32 10.39 21.86
CA GLY A 110 21.37 11.34 21.50
C GLY A 110 22.76 10.96 22.04
N VAL A 111 22.92 9.78 22.62
CA VAL A 111 24.17 9.26 23.19
C VAL A 111 24.59 8.00 22.43
N PRO A 112 25.73 8.03 21.70
CA PRO A 112 26.24 6.82 21.06
C PRO A 112 26.78 5.82 22.07
N GLU A 113 25.99 4.79 22.38
CA GLU A 113 26.33 3.81 23.42
C GLU A 113 26.27 2.35 22.98
N THR A 114 25.55 2.05 21.90
CA THR A 114 25.41 0.69 21.40
C THR A 114 26.64 0.29 20.59
N PRO A 115 27.45 -0.69 21.04
CA PRO A 115 28.58 -1.16 20.26
C PRO A 115 28.13 -1.89 19.00
N TYR A 116 28.93 -1.85 17.94
CA TYR A 116 28.71 -2.63 16.72
C TYR A 116 30.03 -3.20 16.19
N MET A 117 29.97 -4.32 15.46
CA MET A 117 31.15 -4.87 14.77
C MET A 117 31.27 -4.41 13.32
N VAL A 118 30.15 -4.15 12.65
CA VAL A 118 30.09 -3.76 11.24
C VAL A 118 29.12 -2.60 11.07
N ALA A 119 29.56 -1.58 10.34
CA ALA A 119 28.69 -0.54 9.81
C ALA A 119 28.91 -0.42 8.30
N ALA A 120 27.83 -0.35 7.54
CA ALA A 120 27.88 -0.09 6.11
C ALA A 120 26.84 0.97 5.77
N GLY A 121 27.21 1.94 4.93
CA GLY A 121 26.34 3.06 4.64
C GLY A 121 26.41 3.57 3.21
N LEU A 122 25.33 4.23 2.81
CA LEU A 122 25.17 4.92 1.54
C LEU A 122 24.98 6.40 1.82
N SER A 123 25.63 7.24 1.02
CA SER A 123 25.50 8.69 1.16
C SER A 123 24.26 9.22 0.46
N GLU A 124 23.69 10.29 1.01
CA GLU A 124 22.63 11.07 0.36
C GLU A 124 23.08 11.51 -1.04
N ALA A 125 24.34 11.97 -1.17
CA ALA A 125 24.92 12.37 -2.45
C ALA A 125 24.97 11.24 -3.50
N PHE A 126 25.05 9.98 -3.11
CA PHE A 126 24.93 8.84 -4.02
C PHE A 126 23.47 8.59 -4.39
N LEU A 127 22.57 8.59 -3.41
CA LEU A 127 21.13 8.41 -3.62
C LEU A 127 20.55 9.51 -4.52
N ASP A 128 20.98 10.76 -4.37
CA ASP A 128 20.63 11.89 -5.24
C ASP A 128 20.97 11.61 -6.70
N GLN A 129 22.12 11.00 -6.98
CA GLN A 129 22.52 10.69 -8.35
C GLN A 129 21.70 9.55 -8.93
N VAL A 130 21.35 8.56 -8.12
CA VAL A 130 20.42 7.50 -8.52
C VAL A 130 19.07 8.15 -8.84
N MET A 131 18.51 8.95 -7.95
CA MET A 131 17.23 9.65 -8.14
C MET A 131 17.23 10.56 -9.38
N TRP A 132 18.30 11.33 -9.60
CA TRP A 132 18.50 12.12 -10.82
C TRP A 132 18.50 11.25 -12.07
N SER A 133 19.19 10.11 -12.05
CA SER A 133 19.21 9.19 -13.19
C SER A 133 17.84 8.55 -13.42
N LEU A 134 17.10 8.19 -12.37
CA LEU A 134 15.75 7.64 -12.49
C LEU A 134 14.80 8.68 -13.07
N TYR A 135 14.88 9.93 -12.61
CA TYR A 135 14.17 11.05 -13.18
C TYR A 135 14.49 11.24 -14.65
N GLY A 136 15.78 11.40 -15.00
CA GLY A 136 16.22 11.57 -16.38
C GLY A 136 15.80 10.43 -17.30
N SER A 137 15.73 9.19 -16.79
CA SER A 137 15.31 8.02 -17.59
C SER A 137 13.82 8.00 -17.93
N GLY A 138 13.03 8.83 -17.25
CA GLY A 138 11.58 8.88 -17.39
C GLY A 138 10.82 7.93 -16.47
N LEU A 139 11.48 7.30 -15.49
CA LEU A 139 10.87 6.34 -14.58
C LEU A 139 9.74 6.94 -13.74
N PHE A 140 9.74 8.23 -13.45
CA PHE A 140 8.65 8.86 -12.70
C PHE A 140 7.42 9.20 -13.57
N CYS A 141 7.49 9.11 -14.91
CA CYS A 141 6.32 9.35 -15.76
C CYS A 141 5.45 8.11 -15.93
N GLN A 142 4.64 7.81 -14.92
CA GLN A 142 3.80 6.63 -14.90
C GLN A 142 2.37 6.91 -15.37
N LYS A 143 1.80 5.95 -16.11
CA LYS A 143 0.38 5.93 -16.44
C LYS A 143 -0.22 4.70 -15.75
N ILE A 144 -1.18 4.94 -14.87
CA ILE A 144 -1.89 3.90 -14.12
C ILE A 144 -3.34 3.93 -14.58
N SER A 145 -3.94 2.77 -14.85
CA SER A 145 -5.31 2.66 -15.34
C SER A 145 -6.07 1.55 -14.63
N ALA A 146 -7.36 1.42 -14.96
CA ALA A 146 -8.22 0.33 -14.53
C ALA A 146 -7.65 -1.08 -14.81
N GLU A 147 -6.71 -1.22 -15.75
CA GLU A 147 -6.03 -2.50 -16.02
C GLU A 147 -5.06 -2.92 -14.91
N GLN A 148 -4.49 -1.93 -14.19
CA GLN A 148 -3.56 -2.16 -13.09
C GLN A 148 -4.26 -2.07 -11.73
N VAL A 149 -5.27 -1.21 -11.62
CA VAL A 149 -5.98 -0.92 -10.36
C VAL A 149 -7.47 -0.91 -10.62
N ASP A 150 -8.18 -1.96 -10.18
CA ASP A 150 -9.62 -2.12 -10.40
C ASP A 150 -10.45 -0.93 -9.88
N LEU A 151 -9.98 -0.26 -8.82
CA LEU A 151 -10.61 0.90 -8.21
C LEU A 151 -10.48 2.19 -9.06
N LEU A 152 -9.65 2.21 -10.11
CA LEU A 152 -9.58 3.35 -11.04
C LEU A 152 -10.67 3.26 -12.11
N ASN A 153 -11.90 3.53 -11.71
CA ASN A 153 -13.07 3.57 -12.58
C ASN A 153 -13.99 4.76 -12.22
N THR A 154 -14.91 5.11 -13.12
CA THR A 154 -15.81 6.26 -12.92
C THR A 154 -16.77 6.11 -11.76
N GLY A 155 -17.11 4.88 -11.36
CA GLY A 155 -17.97 4.62 -10.19
C GLY A 155 -17.24 4.97 -8.89
N SER A 156 -16.02 4.46 -8.70
CA SER A 156 -15.21 4.78 -7.53
C SER A 156 -14.83 6.27 -7.49
N LEU A 157 -14.46 6.87 -8.63
CA LEU A 157 -14.15 8.29 -8.71
C LEU A 157 -15.40 9.18 -8.49
N GLY A 158 -16.58 8.75 -8.92
CA GLY A 158 -17.84 9.50 -8.78
C GLY A 158 -18.25 9.77 -7.33
N LEU A 159 -17.72 9.01 -6.37
CA LEU A 159 -17.93 9.25 -4.94
C LEU A 159 -17.26 10.53 -4.44
N ILE A 160 -16.13 10.86 -5.07
CA ILE A 160 -15.31 12.03 -4.76
C ILE A 160 -15.60 13.15 -5.79
N LEU A 161 -16.02 12.78 -6.99
CA LEU A 161 -16.37 13.64 -8.13
C LEU A 161 -17.84 13.41 -8.57
N PRO A 162 -18.85 13.84 -7.78
CA PRO A 162 -20.26 13.53 -8.06
C PRO A 162 -20.75 13.87 -9.48
N SER A 163 -20.22 14.91 -10.11
CA SER A 163 -20.60 15.29 -11.47
C SER A 163 -20.20 14.27 -12.53
N LEU A 164 -19.26 13.38 -12.22
CA LEU A 164 -18.87 12.28 -13.09
C LEU A 164 -20.02 11.30 -13.32
N ASP A 165 -20.91 11.12 -12.34
CA ASP A 165 -22.09 10.26 -12.49
C ASP A 165 -23.06 10.84 -13.52
N LEU A 166 -23.17 12.17 -13.63
CA LEU A 166 -23.97 12.83 -14.67
C LEU A 166 -23.32 12.69 -16.05
N LEU A 167 -21.99 12.86 -16.14
CA LEU A 167 -21.25 12.74 -17.40
C LEU A 167 -21.31 11.32 -17.97
N THR A 168 -21.29 10.31 -17.09
CA THR A 168 -21.32 8.89 -17.46
C THR A 168 -22.74 8.35 -17.58
N HIS A 169 -23.75 9.15 -17.21
CA HIS A 169 -25.14 8.73 -17.04
C HIS A 169 -25.34 7.66 -15.96
N ALA A 170 -24.43 7.54 -15.01
CA ALA A 170 -24.55 6.62 -13.87
C ALA A 170 -25.70 7.03 -12.92
N ASP A 171 -26.12 8.29 -12.94
CA ASP A 171 -27.32 8.80 -12.25
C ASP A 171 -28.61 8.12 -12.74
N LYS A 172 -28.64 7.72 -14.02
CA LYS A 172 -29.80 7.11 -14.67
C LYS A 172 -29.61 5.62 -14.94
N TYR A 173 -28.38 5.20 -15.22
CA TYR A 173 -28.00 3.85 -15.57
C TYR A 173 -26.92 3.36 -14.60
N PRO A 174 -27.29 2.70 -13.50
CA PRO A 174 -26.36 2.34 -12.42
C PRO A 174 -25.18 1.45 -12.84
N TRP A 175 -25.31 0.78 -14.00
CA TRP A 175 -24.26 -0.05 -14.61
C TRP A 175 -23.25 0.74 -15.45
N ALA A 176 -23.41 2.06 -15.61
CA ALA A 176 -22.56 2.92 -16.43
C ALA A 176 -21.22 3.26 -15.72
N VAL A 177 -20.44 2.23 -15.43
CA VAL A 177 -19.10 2.32 -14.84
C VAL A 177 -18.07 2.09 -15.93
N TYR A 178 -17.16 3.05 -16.11
CA TYR A 178 -16.17 3.03 -17.17
C TYR A 178 -14.74 3.10 -16.61
N PRO A 179 -13.74 2.55 -17.34
CA PRO A 179 -12.34 2.66 -16.95
C PRO A 179 -11.86 4.10 -16.81
N ALA A 180 -11.06 4.36 -15.77
CA ALA A 180 -10.30 5.59 -15.60
C ALA A 180 -8.79 5.33 -15.64
N ALA A 181 -8.03 6.39 -15.87
CA ALA A 181 -6.58 6.38 -15.85
C ALA A 181 -6.03 7.70 -15.34
N LEU A 182 -4.93 7.62 -14.61
CA LEU A 182 -4.13 8.75 -14.18
C LEU A 182 -2.75 8.71 -14.85
N ARG A 183 -2.21 9.89 -15.14
CA ARG A 183 -0.83 10.05 -15.60
C ARG A 183 -0.09 10.97 -14.65
N LEU A 184 0.95 10.45 -14.02
CA LEU A 184 1.87 11.21 -13.18
C LEU A 184 3.03 11.72 -14.03
N THR A 185 3.38 13.00 -13.90
CA THR A 185 4.49 13.65 -14.60
C THR A 185 5.20 14.59 -13.61
N PRO A 186 6.46 14.32 -13.22
CA PRO A 186 7.23 15.26 -12.41
C PRO A 186 7.52 16.53 -13.22
N THR A 187 7.47 17.69 -12.57
CA THR A 187 7.83 18.98 -13.18
C THR A 187 9.19 19.48 -12.71
N ALA A 188 9.72 18.89 -11.64
CA ALA A 188 11.04 19.13 -11.08
C ALA A 188 11.76 17.81 -10.81
N GLU A 189 13.07 17.92 -10.55
CA GLU A 189 13.86 16.78 -10.09
C GLU A 189 13.42 16.37 -8.67
N PRO A 190 13.22 15.07 -8.40
CA PRO A 190 12.91 14.61 -7.05
C PRO A 190 14.07 14.88 -6.09
N VAL A 191 13.75 15.29 -4.86
CA VAL A 191 14.72 15.47 -3.79
C VAL A 191 14.64 14.29 -2.84
N ILE A 192 15.79 13.72 -2.48
CA ILE A 192 15.89 12.73 -1.42
C ILE A 192 16.66 13.33 -0.24
N SER A 193 16.20 13.05 0.97
CA SER A 193 16.89 13.42 2.20
C SER A 193 16.87 12.28 3.18
N ILE A 194 17.93 12.19 3.98
CA ILE A 194 18.05 11.18 5.03
C ILE A 194 17.76 11.84 6.38
N GLY A 195 17.03 11.14 7.23
CA GLY A 195 16.78 11.52 8.62
C GLY A 195 17.16 10.40 9.59
N LEU A 196 16.90 10.61 10.87
CA LEU A 196 17.21 9.63 11.93
C LEU A 196 16.51 8.27 11.76
N GLY A 197 15.29 8.26 11.23
CA GLY A 197 14.43 7.08 11.23
C GLY A 197 13.76 6.82 12.58
N GLU A 198 13.52 7.87 13.37
CA GLU A 198 12.88 7.78 14.68
C GLU A 198 11.39 7.43 14.57
N VAL A 199 10.95 6.45 15.34
CA VAL A 199 9.55 6.02 15.48
C VAL A 199 9.03 6.43 16.85
N THR A 200 7.75 6.83 16.93
CA THR A 200 7.14 7.19 18.22
C THR A 200 7.17 5.97 19.16
N PRO A 201 7.78 6.06 20.36
CA PRO A 201 7.73 4.98 21.32
C PRO A 201 6.33 4.89 21.96
N GLY A 202 5.70 3.70 21.94
CA GLY A 202 4.60 3.37 22.84
C GLY A 202 3.19 3.24 22.23
N SER A 203 2.20 3.17 23.12
CA SER A 203 0.83 2.72 22.85
C SER A 203 0.01 3.74 22.05
N GLY A 204 -0.02 3.57 20.73
CA GLY A 204 -0.86 4.32 19.80
C GLY A 204 -0.68 3.84 18.36
N THR A 205 -1.28 4.56 17.40
CA THR A 205 -0.99 4.34 15.97
C THR A 205 0.45 4.77 15.70
N PRO A 206 1.33 3.88 15.22
CA PRO A 206 2.75 4.20 15.05
C PRO A 206 2.94 5.21 13.94
N THR A 207 3.66 6.29 14.24
CA THR A 207 4.07 7.29 13.27
C THR A 207 5.59 7.40 13.26
N LEU A 208 6.15 7.62 12.07
CA LEU A 208 7.52 8.09 11.93
C LEU A 208 7.56 9.52 12.46
N VAL A 209 8.34 9.75 13.52
CA VAL A 209 8.60 11.10 14.06
C VAL A 209 9.56 11.81 13.12
N GLU A 210 10.61 11.11 12.73
CA GLU A 210 11.57 11.55 11.73
C GLU A 210 11.77 10.41 10.71
N PRO A 211 11.42 10.61 9.43
CA PRO A 211 11.61 9.57 8.43
C PRO A 211 13.09 9.25 8.26
N LEU A 212 13.39 8.00 7.94
CA LEU A 212 14.74 7.57 7.57
C LEU A 212 15.11 8.08 6.18
N ILE A 213 14.16 7.99 5.26
CA ILE A 213 14.26 8.48 3.89
C ILE A 213 13.03 9.31 3.62
N ARG A 214 13.21 10.55 3.20
CA ARG A 214 12.15 11.41 2.69
C ARG A 214 12.39 11.70 1.22
N ILE A 215 11.40 11.37 0.39
CA ILE A 215 11.40 11.66 -1.04
C ILE A 215 10.36 12.75 -1.31
N VAL A 216 10.78 13.83 -1.96
CA VAL A 216 9.90 14.95 -2.31
C VAL A 216 9.84 15.10 -3.83
N LEU A 217 8.63 15.12 -4.35
CA LEU A 217 8.30 15.43 -5.74
C LEU A 217 7.55 16.75 -5.77
N ASP A 218 8.28 17.83 -6.04
CA ASP A 218 7.72 19.18 -6.10
C ASP A 218 6.86 19.36 -7.36
N ASP A 219 5.69 19.99 -7.20
CA ASP A 219 4.76 20.38 -8.27
C ASP A 219 4.46 19.25 -9.27
N VAL A 220 4.28 18.02 -8.79
CA VAL A 220 3.95 16.87 -9.63
C VAL A 220 2.61 17.09 -10.33
N GLN A 221 2.58 16.89 -11.64
CA GLN A 221 1.35 16.98 -12.42
C GLN A 221 0.69 15.60 -12.52
N VAL A 222 -0.58 15.52 -12.14
CA VAL A 222 -1.41 14.32 -12.28
C VAL A 222 -2.60 14.63 -13.18
N ASP A 223 -2.63 14.03 -14.37
CA ASP A 223 -3.75 14.16 -15.30
C ASP A 223 -4.73 13.00 -15.10
N PHE A 224 -6.00 13.31 -14.81
CA PHE A 224 -7.07 12.32 -14.73
C PHE A 224 -7.81 12.23 -16.06
N THR A 225 -8.04 11.00 -16.51
CA THR A 225 -8.76 10.68 -17.74
C THR A 225 -9.73 9.54 -17.51
N ALA A 226 -10.86 9.53 -18.20
CA ALA A 226 -11.80 8.41 -18.17
C ALA A 226 -12.32 8.10 -19.56
N LEU A 227 -12.70 6.84 -19.78
CA LEU A 227 -13.35 6.40 -20.99
C LEU A 227 -14.83 6.79 -20.95
N ILE A 228 -15.23 7.81 -21.69
CA ILE A 228 -16.61 8.29 -21.76
C ILE A 228 -17.05 8.23 -23.23
N GLU A 229 -18.19 7.58 -23.50
CA GLU A 229 -18.73 7.40 -24.86
C GLU A 229 -17.66 6.90 -25.87
N GLU A 230 -16.94 5.83 -25.49
CA GLU A 230 -15.87 5.20 -26.28
C GLU A 230 -14.64 6.09 -26.55
N ARG A 231 -14.44 7.18 -25.80
CA ARG A 231 -13.30 8.07 -25.94
C ARG A 231 -12.64 8.38 -24.60
N TRP A 232 -11.31 8.45 -24.59
CA TRP A 232 -10.58 8.95 -23.43
C TRP A 232 -10.75 10.47 -23.34
N VAL A 233 -11.47 10.90 -22.31
CA VAL A 233 -11.74 12.30 -22.02
C VAL A 233 -10.88 12.73 -20.84
N HIS A 234 -10.25 13.89 -20.97
CA HIS A 234 -9.52 14.52 -19.87
C HIS A 234 -10.50 15.15 -18.90
N LEU A 235 -10.44 14.75 -17.64
CA LEU A 235 -11.36 15.19 -16.60
C LEU A 235 -10.83 16.44 -15.90
N LEU A 236 -9.57 16.40 -15.46
CA LEU A 236 -8.90 17.48 -14.74
C LEU A 236 -7.38 17.24 -14.70
N THR A 237 -6.62 18.31 -14.45
CA THR A 237 -5.19 18.27 -14.10
C THR A 237 -5.00 18.74 -12.67
N VAL A 238 -4.32 17.93 -11.86
CA VAL A 238 -3.84 18.28 -10.53
C VAL A 238 -2.36 18.63 -10.60
N GLN A 239 -1.98 19.65 -9.86
CA GLN A 239 -0.60 19.94 -9.49
C GLN A 239 -0.52 19.89 -7.98
N ALA A 240 0.45 19.16 -7.42
CA ALA A 240 0.61 19.06 -5.97
C ALA A 240 2.06 18.74 -5.64
N ASP A 241 2.48 18.98 -4.41
CA ASP A 241 3.71 18.45 -3.88
C ASP A 241 3.42 17.08 -3.25
N LEU A 242 4.24 16.07 -3.60
CA LEU A 242 4.14 14.72 -3.05
C LEU A 242 5.37 14.42 -2.20
N THR A 243 5.16 14.20 -0.90
CA THR A 243 6.17 13.81 0.07
C THR A 243 5.93 12.38 0.53
N LEU A 244 6.95 11.52 0.37
CA LEU A 244 6.94 10.14 0.84
C LEU A 244 7.94 9.98 1.97
N ASP A 245 7.42 9.76 3.16
CA ASP A 245 8.20 9.53 4.38
C ASP A 245 8.32 8.02 4.63
N LEU A 246 9.54 7.52 4.60
CA LEU A 246 9.88 6.09 4.68
C LEU A 246 10.78 5.83 5.89
N GLY A 247 10.49 4.76 6.60
CA GLY A 247 11.39 4.15 7.58
C GLY A 247 11.99 2.86 7.03
N ALA A 248 12.74 2.15 7.86
CA ALA A 248 13.19 0.79 7.55
C ALA A 248 12.95 -0.16 8.71
N THR A 249 12.78 -1.43 8.37
CA THR A 249 12.80 -2.54 9.30
C THR A 249 13.62 -3.69 8.73
N VAL A 250 13.88 -4.70 9.53
CA VAL A 250 14.68 -5.86 9.15
C VAL A 250 13.83 -7.12 9.24
N THR A 251 13.91 -7.97 8.23
CA THR A 251 13.21 -9.27 8.20
C THR A 251 14.09 -10.37 8.78
N PRO A 252 13.51 -11.51 9.22
CA PRO A 252 14.31 -12.68 9.67
C PRO A 252 15.31 -13.19 8.64
N ALA A 253 15.13 -12.87 7.36
CA ALA A 253 16.04 -13.24 6.28
C ALA A 253 17.26 -12.29 6.14
N ASN A 254 17.43 -11.35 7.08
CA ASN A 254 18.41 -10.26 6.99
C ASN A 254 18.22 -9.40 5.74
N GLU A 255 16.97 -9.04 5.47
CA GLU A 255 16.64 -8.08 4.40
C GLU A 255 16.13 -6.80 5.05
N VAL A 256 16.49 -5.65 4.46
CA VAL A 256 15.97 -4.35 4.86
C VAL A 256 14.67 -4.12 4.09
N GLU A 257 13.56 -4.02 4.81
CA GLU A 257 12.23 -3.74 4.26
C GLU A 257 11.84 -2.31 4.60
N LEU A 258 11.33 -1.56 3.62
CA LEU A 258 10.87 -0.20 3.85
C LEU A 258 9.51 -0.20 4.56
N VAL A 259 9.31 0.74 5.47
CA VAL A 259 8.03 0.97 6.13
C VAL A 259 7.52 2.36 5.80
N LEU A 260 6.20 2.52 5.70
CA LEU A 260 5.59 3.78 5.31
C LEU A 260 5.13 4.57 6.53
N GLY A 261 5.46 5.87 6.52
CA GLY A 261 4.98 6.82 7.52
C GLY A 261 3.50 7.17 7.38
N ASP A 262 3.10 8.23 8.08
CA ASP A 262 1.76 8.78 7.95
C ASP A 262 1.60 9.49 6.60
N LEU A 263 0.58 9.10 5.83
CA LEU A 263 0.25 9.69 4.54
C LEU A 263 -0.66 10.91 4.65
N GLY A 264 -1.13 11.25 5.84
CA GLY A 264 -2.02 12.40 6.06
C GLY A 264 -1.41 13.73 5.60
N GLN A 265 -0.08 13.83 5.50
CA GLN A 265 0.65 14.99 5.00
C GLN A 265 1.47 14.68 3.73
N ALA A 266 1.22 13.55 3.08
CA ALA A 266 1.96 13.17 1.88
C ALA A 266 1.67 14.09 0.69
N VAL A 267 0.55 14.80 0.69
CA VAL A 267 0.14 15.69 -0.40
C VAL A 267 -0.07 17.09 0.14
N SER A 268 0.58 18.08 -0.47
CA SER A 268 0.42 19.49 -0.15
C SER A 268 0.34 20.36 -1.40
N ASP A 269 0.01 21.64 -1.21
CA ASP A 269 -0.04 22.66 -2.29
C ASP A 269 -0.88 22.23 -3.52
N VAL A 270 -2.04 21.62 -3.26
CA VAL A 270 -2.90 21.10 -4.31
C VAL A 270 -3.55 22.24 -5.11
N ARG A 271 -3.32 22.23 -6.42
CA ARG A 271 -3.93 23.10 -7.41
C ARG A 271 -4.64 22.28 -8.47
N VAL A 272 -5.87 22.65 -8.80
CA VAL A 272 -6.65 22.00 -9.85
C VAL A 272 -6.83 22.95 -11.03
N SER A 273 -6.67 22.41 -12.25
CA SER A 273 -6.91 23.11 -13.50
C SER A 273 -7.57 22.18 -14.52
N ARG A 274 -8.05 22.74 -15.64
CA ARG A 274 -8.65 21.99 -16.75
C ARG A 274 -9.84 21.10 -16.35
N SER A 275 -10.61 21.56 -15.36
CA SER A 275 -11.74 20.84 -14.78
C SER A 275 -13.09 21.28 -15.35
N GLU A 276 -13.12 21.93 -16.53
CA GLU A 276 -14.32 22.61 -17.04
C GLU A 276 -15.46 21.65 -17.43
N ILE A 277 -15.17 20.35 -17.54
CA ILE A 277 -16.16 19.30 -17.79
C ILE A 277 -16.89 18.87 -16.50
N LEU A 278 -16.27 19.10 -15.35
CA LEU A 278 -16.81 18.77 -14.03
C LEU A 278 -17.63 19.94 -13.48
N ALA A 279 -18.65 19.63 -12.67
CA ALA A 279 -19.52 20.64 -12.09
C ALA A 279 -18.94 21.26 -10.80
N GLU A 280 -18.05 20.54 -10.13
CA GLU A 280 -17.35 20.95 -8.92
C GLU A 280 -16.40 22.12 -9.21
N SER A 281 -16.26 23.01 -8.24
CA SER A 281 -15.26 24.08 -8.29
C SER A 281 -13.84 23.53 -8.13
N PRO A 282 -12.80 24.22 -8.65
CA PRO A 282 -11.41 23.80 -8.47
C PRO A 282 -11.00 23.61 -7.01
N GLN A 283 -11.59 24.36 -6.08
CA GLN A 283 -11.30 24.22 -4.65
C GLN A 283 -11.92 22.95 -4.06
N GLU A 284 -13.17 22.64 -4.39
CA GLU A 284 -13.81 21.39 -3.95
C GLU A 284 -13.05 20.17 -4.47
N LEU A 285 -12.56 20.24 -5.71
CA LEU A 285 -11.71 19.22 -6.31
C LEU A 285 -10.37 19.10 -5.57
N ALA A 286 -9.72 20.22 -5.24
CA ALA A 286 -8.45 20.24 -4.53
C ALA A 286 -8.55 19.57 -3.15
N ASP A 287 -9.65 19.83 -2.44
CA ASP A 287 -9.92 19.24 -1.11
C ASP A 287 -10.12 17.71 -1.17
N ALA A 288 -10.50 17.19 -2.34
CA ALA A 288 -10.76 15.77 -2.60
C ALA A 288 -9.50 14.96 -3.01
N ILE A 289 -8.47 15.63 -3.56
CA ILE A 289 -7.26 14.98 -4.10
C ILE A 289 -6.49 14.13 -3.08
N PRO A 290 -6.28 14.58 -1.81
CA PRO A 290 -5.52 13.79 -0.86
C PRO A 290 -6.08 12.37 -0.67
N ALA A 291 -7.42 12.21 -0.67
CA ALA A 291 -8.06 10.90 -0.58
C ALA A 291 -7.78 10.03 -1.82
N LEU A 292 -7.83 10.63 -3.02
CA LEU A 292 -7.52 9.93 -4.28
C LEU A 292 -6.07 9.46 -4.36
N ILE A 293 -5.12 10.26 -3.89
CA ILE A 293 -3.70 9.87 -3.91
C ILE A 293 -3.43 8.78 -2.86
N GLN A 294 -4.03 8.89 -1.67
CA GLN A 294 -3.92 7.85 -0.64
C GLN A 294 -4.48 6.49 -1.09
N LEU A 295 -5.47 6.47 -1.99
CA LEU A 295 -5.96 5.24 -2.62
C LEU A 295 -4.91 4.58 -3.53
N ALA A 296 -4.20 5.38 -4.32
CA ALA A 296 -3.24 4.87 -5.30
C ALA A 296 -1.90 4.43 -4.68
N LEU A 297 -1.53 5.01 -3.52
CA LEU A 297 -0.22 4.79 -2.89
C LEU A 297 0.07 3.34 -2.47
N PRO A 298 -0.87 2.58 -1.87
CA PRO A 298 -0.63 1.17 -1.55
C PRO A 298 -0.24 0.34 -2.78
N GLN A 299 -0.94 0.57 -3.91
CA GLN A 299 -0.64 -0.12 -5.15
C GLN A 299 0.76 0.25 -5.67
N LEU A 300 1.12 1.54 -5.60
CA LEU A 300 2.43 2.05 -6.00
C LEU A 300 3.58 1.51 -5.16
N THR A 301 3.36 1.31 -3.86
CA THR A 301 4.42 1.01 -2.90
C THR A 301 4.49 -0.47 -2.52
N GLY A 302 3.43 -1.25 -2.74
CA GLY A 302 3.33 -2.66 -2.36
C GLY A 302 4.29 -3.61 -3.09
N ASN A 303 4.84 -3.18 -4.22
CA ASN A 303 5.78 -3.98 -5.03
C ASN A 303 7.26 -3.70 -4.71
N LEU A 304 7.55 -2.79 -3.78
CA LEU A 304 8.94 -2.48 -3.42
C LEU A 304 9.58 -3.70 -2.74
N PRO A 305 10.64 -4.30 -3.31
CA PRO A 305 11.26 -5.48 -2.75
C PRO A 305 12.08 -5.12 -1.51
N ALA A 306 12.20 -6.07 -0.58
CA ALA A 306 13.17 -5.99 0.49
C ALA A 306 14.60 -6.05 -0.09
N ILE A 307 15.53 -5.35 0.55
CA ILE A 307 16.93 -5.23 0.11
C ILE A 307 17.75 -6.28 0.88
N PRO A 308 18.27 -7.32 0.21
CA PRO A 308 19.03 -8.37 0.89
C PRO A 308 20.37 -7.85 1.38
N LEU A 309 20.72 -8.16 2.63
CA LEU A 309 22.06 -7.94 3.16
C LEU A 309 22.98 -9.14 2.84
N PRO A 310 24.31 -8.95 2.83
CA PRO A 310 25.26 -10.03 2.62
C PRO A 310 25.04 -11.21 3.58
N GLY A 311 24.88 -12.41 3.03
CA GLY A 311 24.68 -13.63 3.80
C GLY A 311 25.99 -14.37 4.14
N PRO A 312 25.89 -15.55 4.78
CA PRO A 312 27.04 -16.34 5.21
C PRO A 312 28.00 -16.73 4.09
N GLU A 313 27.48 -16.98 2.89
CA GLU A 313 28.31 -17.35 1.75
C GLU A 313 29.22 -16.20 1.29
N SER A 314 28.71 -14.96 1.29
CA SER A 314 29.49 -13.78 0.89
C SER A 314 30.40 -13.26 2.01
N LEU A 315 30.05 -13.54 3.28
CA LEU A 315 30.83 -13.15 4.45
C LEU A 315 31.76 -14.25 4.98
N GLY A 316 31.95 -15.36 4.24
CA GLY A 316 32.92 -16.39 4.60
C GLY A 316 32.55 -17.20 5.86
N GLY A 317 31.26 -17.40 6.11
CA GLY A 317 30.71 -18.18 7.23
C GLY A 317 30.16 -17.36 8.40
N PHE A 318 30.25 -16.03 8.33
CA PHE A 318 29.62 -15.12 9.28
C PHE A 318 28.23 -14.69 8.83
N GLU A 319 27.28 -14.59 9.75
CA GLU A 319 26.00 -13.94 9.52
C GLU A 319 25.97 -12.56 10.18
N LEU A 320 25.17 -11.65 9.63
CA LEU A 320 24.90 -10.36 10.26
C LEU A 320 23.76 -10.52 11.27
N GLN A 321 23.98 -10.02 12.47
CA GLN A 321 22.93 -9.69 13.43
C GLN A 321 22.70 -8.19 13.35
N VAL A 322 21.64 -7.78 12.64
CA VAL A 322 21.37 -6.35 12.44
C VAL A 322 20.88 -5.74 13.74
N LEU A 323 21.58 -4.69 14.18
CA LEU A 323 21.25 -3.92 15.39
C LEU A 323 20.27 -2.79 15.04
N GLY A 324 20.42 -2.17 13.88
CA GLY A 324 19.52 -1.12 13.42
C GLY A 324 19.91 -0.50 12.09
N VAL A 325 18.99 0.30 11.53
CA VAL A 325 19.20 1.11 10.33
C VAL A 325 18.84 2.55 10.68
N ARG A 326 19.76 3.50 10.49
CA ARG A 326 19.54 4.91 10.86
C ARG A 326 20.30 5.90 9.98
N GLY A 327 19.86 7.15 10.02
CA GLY A 327 20.65 8.28 9.56
C GLY A 327 21.87 8.52 10.45
N VAL A 328 22.98 8.91 9.84
CA VAL A 328 24.24 9.20 10.51
C VAL A 328 24.41 10.70 10.59
N PRO A 329 24.44 11.29 11.81
CA PRO A 329 24.57 12.74 11.97
C PRO A 329 25.85 13.25 11.30
N GLY A 330 25.73 14.29 10.49
CA GLY A 330 26.85 14.98 9.88
C GLY A 330 27.46 16.05 10.78
N SER A 331 28.40 16.79 10.22
CA SER A 331 28.99 17.97 10.87
C SER A 331 28.00 19.13 11.06
N THR A 332 26.90 19.15 10.31
CA THR A 332 25.83 20.16 10.41
C THR A 332 24.67 19.62 11.26
N PRO A 333 24.19 20.36 12.27
CA PRO A 333 23.06 19.91 13.09
C PRO A 333 21.82 19.59 12.24
N SER A 334 21.14 18.49 12.57
CA SER A 334 19.93 18.02 11.88
C SER A 334 20.12 17.71 10.38
N TYR A 335 21.36 17.47 9.96
CA TYR A 335 21.68 16.97 8.62
C TYR A 335 22.32 15.59 8.73
N PHE A 336 21.85 14.63 7.93
CA PHE A 336 22.30 13.24 7.94
C PHE A 336 22.87 12.85 6.58
N PRO A 337 24.17 13.08 6.32
CA PRO A 337 24.75 12.83 5.00
C PRO A 337 24.78 11.35 4.58
N ASN A 338 24.54 10.42 5.52
CA ASN A 338 24.58 8.99 5.24
C ASN A 338 23.45 8.24 5.94
N LEU A 339 22.99 7.18 5.27
CA LEU A 339 22.15 6.11 5.79
C LEU A 339 23.07 4.93 6.11
N ALA A 340 22.99 4.35 7.31
CA ALA A 340 23.83 3.22 7.70
C ALA A 340 23.04 2.07 8.32
N VAL A 341 23.48 0.85 8.01
CA VAL A 341 23.10 -0.39 8.67
C VAL A 341 24.20 -0.74 9.68
N TYR A 342 23.82 -0.95 10.92
CA TYR A 342 24.70 -1.35 12.02
C TYR A 342 24.42 -2.81 12.39
N ALA A 343 25.46 -3.61 12.53
CA ALA A 343 25.33 -5.03 12.79
C ALA A 343 26.50 -5.60 13.61
N ASP A 344 26.23 -6.70 14.29
CA ASP A 344 27.25 -7.60 14.83
C ASP A 344 27.49 -8.78 13.87
N LEU A 345 28.68 -9.38 13.97
CA LEU A 345 29.01 -10.60 13.26
C LEU A 345 28.79 -11.79 14.19
N ASP A 346 27.92 -12.71 13.77
CA ASP A 346 27.76 -14.01 14.43
C ASP A 346 28.24 -15.14 13.49
N PHE A 347 28.56 -16.30 14.05
CA PHE A 347 28.92 -17.47 13.25
C PHE A 347 27.67 -18.20 12.80
N PHE A 348 27.49 -18.41 11.49
CA PHE A 348 26.37 -19.18 10.97
C PHE A 348 26.53 -20.67 11.37
N PRO A 349 25.71 -21.20 12.29
CA PRO A 349 25.85 -22.58 12.70
C PRO A 349 25.12 -23.46 11.69
N ALA A 350 25.81 -23.89 10.63
CA ALA A 350 25.25 -24.82 9.62
C ALA A 350 24.75 -26.18 10.18
N LEU A 351 24.88 -26.42 11.49
CA LEU A 351 24.63 -27.69 12.17
C LEU A 351 23.63 -27.61 13.35
N ALA A 352 23.22 -26.42 13.78
CA ALA A 352 22.11 -26.27 14.70
C ALA A 352 20.93 -25.75 13.88
N GLY A 353 19.90 -26.58 13.66
CA GLY A 353 18.66 -26.06 13.09
C GLY A 353 18.21 -24.90 13.97
N ASN A 354 18.25 -23.68 13.44
CA ASN A 354 17.79 -22.49 14.13
C ASN A 354 16.30 -22.69 14.41
N LEU A 355 15.99 -23.25 15.57
CA LEU A 355 14.69 -23.15 16.20
C LEU A 355 14.60 -21.71 16.72
N THR A 356 14.49 -20.74 15.82
CA THR A 356 14.07 -19.40 16.20
C THR A 356 12.62 -19.53 16.64
N ALA A 357 12.37 -19.17 17.90
CA ALA A 357 11.00 -19.08 18.38
C ALA A 357 10.33 -17.93 17.63
N GLN A 358 9.43 -18.28 16.72
CA GLN A 358 8.62 -17.30 16.00
C GLN A 358 7.49 -16.85 16.92
N ALA A 359 7.11 -15.58 16.80
CA ALA A 359 5.86 -15.09 17.35
C ALA A 359 4.70 -15.67 16.53
N GLU A 360 3.57 -15.88 17.19
CA GLU A 360 2.29 -16.15 16.53
C GLU A 360 1.43 -14.89 16.63
N THR A 361 0.88 -14.44 15.51
CA THR A 361 0.03 -13.26 15.46
C THR A 361 -1.44 -13.63 15.62
N GLU A 362 -2.18 -12.88 16.44
CA GLU A 362 -3.63 -12.90 16.46
C GLU A 362 -4.17 -11.51 16.14
N ALA A 363 -5.17 -11.41 15.26
CA ALA A 363 -5.84 -10.15 14.97
C ALA A 363 -7.32 -10.36 14.64
N ARG A 364 -8.14 -9.36 14.96
CA ARG A 364 -9.56 -9.29 14.54
C ARG A 364 -10.02 -7.85 14.38
N VAL A 365 -11.01 -7.64 13.52
CA VAL A 365 -11.73 -6.37 13.42
C VAL A 365 -12.59 -6.22 14.68
N ALA A 366 -12.31 -5.20 15.47
CA ALA A 366 -13.07 -4.89 16.68
C ALA A 366 -14.28 -4.01 16.38
N GLU A 367 -14.11 -3.03 15.48
CA GLU A 367 -15.13 -2.05 15.11
C GLU A 367 -14.81 -1.46 13.73
N VAL A 368 -15.85 -1.16 12.94
CA VAL A 368 -15.74 -0.33 11.73
C VAL A 368 -16.65 0.87 11.94
N ARG A 369 -16.08 2.07 11.98
CA ARG A 369 -16.82 3.33 12.14
C ARG A 369 -16.89 4.04 10.81
N MET A 370 -18.03 3.90 10.15
CA MET A 370 -18.32 4.59 8.89
C MET A 370 -19.08 5.88 9.17
N PRO A 371 -18.59 7.03 8.71
CA PRO A 371 -19.36 8.27 8.72
C PRO A 371 -20.56 8.16 7.77
N ALA A 372 -21.58 8.99 7.98
CA ALA A 372 -22.69 9.09 7.04
C ALA A 372 -22.19 9.55 5.66
N LEU A 373 -22.81 9.07 4.58
CA LEU A 373 -22.40 9.37 3.20
C LEU A 373 -22.25 10.87 2.92
N ALA A 374 -23.14 11.70 3.49
CA ALA A 374 -23.05 13.16 3.36
C ALA A 374 -21.78 13.75 4.01
N ALA A 375 -21.28 13.15 5.09
CA ALA A 375 -20.03 13.54 5.75
C ALA A 375 -18.78 13.01 5.00
N MET A 376 -18.90 11.87 4.33
CA MET A 376 -17.85 11.35 3.44
C MET A 376 -17.74 12.16 2.13
N ARG A 377 -18.83 12.79 1.70
CA ARG A 377 -18.89 13.66 0.50
C ARG A 377 -18.72 15.15 0.82
N ALA A 378 -18.49 15.51 2.09
CA ALA A 378 -18.42 16.90 2.48
C ALA A 378 -17.14 17.57 1.90
N PRO A 379 -17.27 18.69 1.18
CA PRO A 379 -16.11 19.45 0.73
C PRO A 379 -15.34 20.03 1.94
N GLY A 380 -14.01 19.98 1.90
CA GLY A 380 -13.13 20.50 2.95
C GLY A 380 -12.64 19.48 3.99
N GLY A 381 -12.87 18.18 3.77
CA GLY A 381 -12.34 17.10 4.62
C GLY A 381 -13.39 16.03 4.85
N ALA A 382 -13.46 15.07 3.92
CA ALA A 382 -14.28 13.88 4.06
C ALA A 382 -13.98 13.19 5.40
N ALA A 383 -15.02 12.93 6.19
CA ALA A 383 -14.85 12.08 7.35
C ALA A 383 -14.38 10.70 6.85
N ALA A 384 -13.22 10.24 7.34
CA ALA A 384 -12.66 8.96 6.95
C ALA A 384 -13.32 7.82 7.73
N THR A 385 -13.52 6.69 7.07
CA THR A 385 -13.86 5.44 7.75
C THR A 385 -12.70 5.03 8.64
N GLU A 386 -13.00 4.71 9.89
CA GLU A 386 -12.02 4.25 10.87
C GLU A 386 -12.23 2.76 11.13
N VAL A 387 -11.19 1.96 10.88
CA VAL A 387 -11.18 0.54 11.22
C VAL A 387 -10.37 0.34 12.50
N VAL A 388 -11.00 -0.21 13.53
CA VAL A 388 -10.35 -0.52 14.81
C VAL A 388 -10.04 -2.00 14.86
N LEU A 389 -8.76 -2.34 15.01
CA LEU A 389 -8.29 -3.71 15.15
C LEU A 389 -7.95 -4.01 16.61
N ALA A 390 -8.27 -5.22 17.05
CA ALA A 390 -7.70 -5.80 18.25
C ALA A 390 -6.60 -6.76 17.83
N VAL A 391 -5.38 -6.53 18.33
CA VAL A 391 -4.18 -7.31 18.01
C VAL A 391 -3.65 -8.00 19.25
N GLY A 392 -3.02 -9.15 19.04
CA GLY A 392 -2.50 -10.01 20.09
C GLY A 392 -1.56 -11.05 19.49
N GLY A 393 -1.34 -12.12 20.24
CA GLY A 393 -0.45 -13.19 19.81
C GLY A 393 0.27 -13.87 20.97
N THR A 394 1.20 -14.75 20.61
CA THR A 394 2.09 -15.42 21.55
C THR A 394 3.56 -15.18 21.18
N ALA A 395 4.41 -15.06 22.19
CA ALA A 395 5.87 -14.99 22.08
C ALA A 395 6.51 -15.84 23.19
N LEU A 396 7.84 -15.90 23.26
CA LEU A 396 8.52 -16.55 24.37
C LEU A 396 8.15 -15.92 25.72
N PRO A 397 8.10 -16.70 26.81
CA PRO A 397 7.71 -16.19 28.12
C PRO A 397 8.53 -14.96 28.56
N GLY A 398 7.83 -13.87 28.88
CA GLY A 398 8.45 -12.63 29.36
C GLY A 398 8.79 -11.61 28.27
N GLN A 399 8.55 -11.93 26.99
CA GLN A 399 8.73 -10.97 25.90
C GLN A 399 7.41 -10.26 25.57
N ALA A 400 7.48 -8.94 25.38
CA ALA A 400 6.38 -8.16 24.84
C ALA A 400 6.31 -8.34 23.32
N LEU A 401 5.10 -8.27 22.76
CA LEU A 401 4.89 -8.27 21.32
C LEU A 401 4.84 -6.84 20.79
N GLU A 402 5.35 -6.67 19.58
CA GLU A 402 5.08 -5.53 18.73
C GLU A 402 4.52 -6.00 17.38
N HIS A 403 3.65 -5.17 16.81
CA HIS A 403 2.81 -5.49 15.66
C HIS A 403 3.08 -4.52 14.51
N GLN A 404 2.85 -4.99 13.29
CA GLN A 404 2.77 -4.16 12.08
C GLN A 404 1.48 -4.46 11.34
N VAL A 405 0.99 -3.44 10.64
CA VAL A 405 -0.16 -3.56 9.76
C VAL A 405 0.19 -3.07 8.35
N ARG A 406 -0.38 -3.69 7.34
CA ARG A 406 -0.45 -3.12 5.99
C ARG A 406 -1.86 -3.28 5.42
N ILE A 407 -2.19 -2.41 4.48
CA ILE A 407 -3.53 -2.33 3.87
C ILE A 407 -3.35 -2.46 2.35
N ASP A 408 -4.17 -3.31 1.73
CA ASP A 408 -4.28 -3.51 0.28
C ASP A 408 -2.93 -3.78 -0.39
N GLY A 409 -2.09 -4.59 0.27
CA GLY A 409 -0.77 -4.97 -0.22
C GLY A 409 0.29 -3.86 -0.18
N GLY A 410 0.00 -2.68 0.37
CA GLY A 410 0.96 -1.58 0.51
C GLY A 410 2.12 -1.89 1.47
N LEU A 411 2.96 -0.88 1.72
CA LEU A 411 4.04 -1.01 2.71
C LEU A 411 3.53 -1.22 4.14
N TRP A 412 4.33 -1.92 4.94
CA TRP A 412 4.08 -2.09 6.36
C TRP A 412 4.18 -0.75 7.10
N SER A 413 3.35 -0.60 8.14
CA SER A 413 3.51 0.46 9.13
C SER A 413 4.81 0.26 9.93
N PRO A 414 5.28 1.27 10.67
CA PRO A 414 6.23 1.02 11.74
C PRO A 414 5.62 0.09 12.82
N PHE A 415 6.48 -0.49 13.65
CA PHE A 415 6.04 -1.37 14.73
C PHE A 415 5.33 -0.58 15.84
N PHE A 416 4.31 -1.18 16.45
CA PHE A 416 3.59 -0.63 17.61
C PHE A 416 3.28 -1.70 18.65
N THR A 417 3.08 -1.28 19.90
CA THR A 417 2.82 -2.21 21.04
C THR A 417 1.40 -2.11 21.58
N ALA A 418 0.56 -1.23 21.03
CA ALA A 418 -0.81 -1.06 21.48
C ALA A 418 -1.65 -2.32 21.17
N PRO A 419 -2.44 -2.84 22.13
CA PRO A 419 -3.30 -4.01 21.90
C PRO A 419 -4.51 -3.70 21.00
N GLN A 420 -4.77 -2.42 20.76
CA GLN A 420 -5.76 -1.95 19.79
C GLN A 420 -5.13 -0.85 18.96
N VAL A 421 -5.38 -0.90 17.65
CA VAL A 421 -4.94 0.13 16.72
C VAL A 421 -6.15 0.66 15.96
N SER A 422 -6.24 1.98 15.90
CA SER A 422 -7.19 2.68 15.05
C SER A 422 -6.49 3.03 13.75
N LEU A 423 -7.15 2.71 12.63
CA LEU A 423 -6.68 2.98 11.29
C LEU A 423 -7.60 4.03 10.64
N PRO A 424 -7.43 5.33 10.96
CA PRO A 424 -8.15 6.41 10.29
C PRO A 424 -7.46 6.71 8.97
N ARG A 425 -7.59 5.82 7.99
CA ARG A 425 -6.88 5.92 6.70
C ARG A 425 -7.85 6.34 5.61
N ALA A 426 -7.47 7.31 4.77
CA ALA A 426 -8.28 7.61 3.58
C ALA A 426 -8.30 6.44 2.59
N ALA A 427 -7.46 5.42 2.76
CA ALA A 427 -7.61 4.14 2.06
C ALA A 427 -9.05 3.57 2.20
N PHE A 428 -9.67 3.73 3.38
CA PHE A 428 -11.05 3.29 3.64
C PHE A 428 -12.12 4.32 3.25
N SER A 429 -11.76 5.43 2.58
CA SER A 429 -12.77 6.32 2.00
C SER A 429 -13.33 5.80 0.68
N VAL A 430 -12.69 4.79 0.10
CA VAL A 430 -13.15 4.14 -1.12
C VAL A 430 -13.97 2.91 -0.75
N PRO A 431 -15.21 2.79 -1.22
CA PRO A 431 -16.01 1.60 -1.00
C PRO A 431 -15.41 0.39 -1.72
N GLY A 432 -15.41 -0.75 -1.05
CA GLY A 432 -14.78 -1.95 -1.55
C GLY A 432 -14.42 -2.93 -0.45
N HIS A 433 -13.81 -4.04 -0.89
CA HIS A 433 -13.08 -4.95 -0.02
C HIS A 433 -11.67 -4.44 0.18
N HIS A 434 -11.26 -4.36 1.43
CA HIS A 434 -9.91 -4.03 1.83
C HIS A 434 -9.26 -5.21 2.55
N GLU A 435 -8.08 -5.61 2.10
CA GLU A 435 -7.29 -6.63 2.78
C GLU A 435 -6.37 -5.93 3.79
N ILE A 436 -6.53 -6.28 5.08
CA ILE A 436 -5.62 -5.84 6.13
C ILE A 436 -4.79 -7.02 6.57
N GLU A 437 -3.47 -6.88 6.49
CA GLU A 437 -2.52 -7.88 6.98
C GLU A 437 -1.88 -7.40 8.27
N VAL A 438 -1.80 -8.29 9.26
CA VAL A 438 -1.21 -8.03 10.58
C VAL A 438 -0.16 -9.09 10.88
N ARG A 439 1.02 -8.67 11.32
CA ARG A 439 2.08 -9.58 11.80
C ARG A 439 2.70 -9.06 13.09
N ALA A 440 3.27 -9.97 13.88
CA ALA A 440 3.90 -9.65 15.15
C ALA A 440 5.32 -10.20 15.25
N ARG A 441 6.11 -9.61 16.14
CA ARG A 441 7.40 -10.13 16.61
C ARG A 441 7.57 -9.85 18.10
N ALA A 442 8.50 -10.54 18.75
CA ALA A 442 8.98 -10.10 20.05
C ALA A 442 9.68 -8.75 19.92
N ALA A 443 9.40 -7.83 20.85
CA ALA A 443 9.87 -6.46 20.78
C ALA A 443 11.41 -6.37 20.64
N GLY A 444 11.87 -5.68 19.60
CA GLY A 444 13.28 -5.52 19.27
C GLY A 444 13.93 -6.74 18.60
N GLU A 445 13.24 -7.88 18.50
CA GLU A 445 13.82 -9.14 18.02
C GLU A 445 13.29 -9.52 16.64
N TYR A 446 13.89 -8.92 15.61
CA TYR A 446 13.46 -9.06 14.21
C TYR A 446 13.43 -10.51 13.70
N ARG A 447 14.26 -11.40 14.25
CA ARG A 447 14.32 -12.82 13.88
C ARG A 447 13.10 -13.63 14.31
N THR A 448 12.27 -13.09 15.21
CA THR A 448 11.06 -13.74 15.74
C THR A 448 9.79 -13.36 14.96
N LEU A 449 9.92 -12.56 13.90
CA LEU A 449 8.78 -12.12 13.10
C LEU A 449 7.96 -13.31 12.57
N ASP A 450 6.65 -13.22 12.75
CA ASP A 450 5.68 -14.17 12.23
C ASP A 450 5.76 -14.18 10.68
N PRO A 451 6.11 -15.33 10.06
CA PRO A 451 6.21 -15.43 8.60
C PRO A 451 4.83 -15.47 7.92
N THR A 452 3.75 -15.67 8.68
CA THR A 452 2.39 -15.88 8.19
C THR A 452 1.46 -14.81 8.75
N PRO A 453 1.35 -13.63 8.12
CA PRO A 453 0.48 -12.57 8.60
C PRO A 453 -0.99 -13.03 8.66
N VAL A 454 -1.70 -12.57 9.68
CA VAL A 454 -3.17 -12.69 9.76
C VAL A 454 -3.78 -11.76 8.73
N ARG A 455 -4.69 -12.29 7.91
CA ARG A 455 -5.40 -11.55 6.87
C ARG A 455 -6.84 -11.31 7.30
N LEU A 456 -7.27 -10.05 7.24
CA LEU A 456 -8.61 -9.61 7.58
C LEU A 456 -9.23 -8.95 6.35
N ASP A 457 -10.42 -9.41 5.96
CA ASP A 457 -11.22 -8.77 4.90
C ASP A 457 -12.18 -7.78 5.55
N VAL A 458 -12.08 -6.51 5.15
CA VAL A 458 -12.93 -5.43 5.64
C VAL A 458 -13.71 -4.86 4.46
N VAL A 459 -15.03 -4.94 4.55
CA VAL A 459 -15.92 -4.32 3.59
C VAL A 459 -16.22 -2.90 4.05
N VAL A 460 -16.10 -1.93 3.14
CA VAL A 460 -16.55 -0.56 3.32
C VAL A 460 -17.58 -0.29 2.25
N ASP A 461 -18.83 -0.06 2.65
CA ASP A 461 -19.90 0.34 1.75
C ASP A 461 -20.83 1.35 2.44
N PRO A 462 -20.76 2.64 2.04
CA PRO A 462 -21.63 3.66 2.59
C PRO A 462 -22.95 3.79 1.80
N GLU A 463 -23.13 3.07 0.68
CA GLU A 463 -24.31 3.19 -0.18
C GLU A 463 -25.15 1.91 -0.16
N PRO A 464 -26.49 2.02 0.03
CA PRO A 464 -27.36 0.86 -0.11
C PRO A 464 -27.51 0.45 -1.59
N PRO A 465 -27.93 -0.80 -1.86
CA PRO A 465 -28.09 -1.29 -3.21
C PRO A 465 -29.12 -0.47 -3.99
N GLN A 466 -28.84 -0.11 -5.24
CA GLN A 466 -29.80 0.59 -6.10
C GLN A 466 -30.74 -0.40 -6.76
N VAL A 467 -32.06 -0.20 -6.61
CA VAL A 467 -33.08 -1.17 -7.05
C VAL A 467 -34.10 -0.54 -7.99
N ASP A 468 -34.24 -1.09 -9.20
CA ASP A 468 -35.36 -0.85 -10.13
C ASP A 468 -36.31 -2.05 -10.09
N VAL A 469 -37.57 -1.82 -9.74
CA VAL A 469 -38.61 -2.86 -9.73
C VAL A 469 -39.71 -2.48 -10.70
N ARG A 470 -40.05 -3.42 -11.59
CA ARG A 470 -41.16 -3.27 -12.54
C ARG A 470 -42.13 -4.42 -12.41
N VAL A 471 -43.42 -4.12 -12.42
CA VAL A 471 -44.45 -5.17 -12.44
C VAL A 471 -44.45 -5.84 -13.81
N GLY A 472 -44.42 -7.17 -13.83
CA GLY A 472 -44.54 -7.97 -15.04
C GLY A 472 -45.88 -7.73 -15.73
N HIS A 473 -45.92 -7.87 -17.06
CA HIS A 473 -47.16 -7.75 -17.82
C HIS A 473 -48.20 -8.82 -17.48
N ASP A 474 -47.78 -9.89 -16.80
CA ASP A 474 -48.66 -10.94 -16.26
C ASP A 474 -49.40 -10.50 -14.99
N GLY A 475 -48.94 -9.46 -14.30
CA GLY A 475 -49.49 -9.01 -13.01
C GLY A 475 -49.24 -9.99 -11.84
N GLU A 476 -48.44 -11.02 -12.07
CA GLU A 476 -48.14 -12.09 -11.10
C GLU A 476 -46.64 -12.17 -10.77
N SER A 477 -45.82 -11.38 -11.47
CA SER A 477 -44.38 -11.30 -11.26
C SER A 477 -43.90 -9.85 -11.14
N VAL A 478 -42.72 -9.69 -10.53
CA VAL A 478 -41.92 -8.47 -10.59
C VAL A 478 -40.60 -8.76 -11.29
N LEU A 479 -40.15 -7.81 -12.10
CA LEU A 479 -38.81 -7.74 -12.65
C LEU A 479 -37.99 -6.85 -11.71
N VAL A 480 -37.04 -7.44 -10.99
CA VAL A 480 -36.13 -6.76 -10.08
C VAL A 480 -34.77 -6.66 -10.75
N ARG A 481 -34.23 -5.46 -10.80
CA ARG A 481 -32.84 -5.20 -11.16
C ARG A 481 -32.21 -4.44 -10.02
N ALA A 482 -31.28 -5.08 -9.33
CA ALA A 482 -30.48 -4.44 -8.31
C ALA A 482 -29.03 -4.36 -8.76
N VAL A 483 -28.38 -3.25 -8.45
CA VAL A 483 -26.95 -3.06 -8.65
C VAL A 483 -26.39 -2.48 -7.37
N ASP A 484 -25.30 -3.08 -6.91
CA ASP A 484 -24.51 -2.55 -5.83
C ASP A 484 -23.04 -2.50 -6.21
N ARG A 485 -22.35 -1.41 -5.83
CA ARG A 485 -20.99 -1.14 -6.29
C ARG A 485 -19.97 -2.07 -5.61
N VAL A 486 -20.20 -2.47 -4.36
CA VAL A 486 -19.25 -3.26 -3.56
C VAL A 486 -19.63 -4.74 -3.54
N SER A 487 -20.89 -5.03 -3.26
CA SER A 487 -21.43 -6.39 -3.07
C SER A 487 -21.52 -7.19 -4.36
N ARG A 488 -21.60 -6.52 -5.52
CA ARG A 488 -21.72 -7.12 -6.85
C ARG A 488 -22.87 -8.15 -6.90
N GLU A 489 -22.55 -9.45 -6.87
CA GLU A 489 -23.52 -10.56 -6.93
C GLU A 489 -24.02 -11.03 -5.56
N ARG A 490 -23.43 -10.53 -4.45
CA ARG A 490 -23.80 -10.88 -3.07
C ARG A 490 -24.98 -10.04 -2.56
N LEU A 491 -26.05 -9.99 -3.36
CA LEU A 491 -27.29 -9.31 -2.98
C LEU A 491 -28.34 -10.33 -2.52
N GLU A 492 -28.95 -10.07 -1.36
CA GLU A 492 -30.06 -10.83 -0.85
C GLU A 492 -31.38 -10.16 -1.22
N TYR A 493 -32.30 -10.92 -1.80
CA TYR A 493 -33.60 -10.43 -2.24
C TYR A 493 -34.69 -10.98 -1.33
N ALA A 494 -35.63 -10.13 -0.94
CA ALA A 494 -36.81 -10.52 -0.21
C ALA A 494 -38.05 -9.81 -0.77
N VAL A 495 -39.20 -10.49 -0.70
CA VAL A 495 -40.51 -9.88 -0.96
C VAL A 495 -41.24 -9.77 0.36
N GLU A 496 -41.63 -8.55 0.72
CA GLU A 496 -42.39 -8.29 1.93
C GLU A 496 -43.88 -8.17 1.60
N VAL A 497 -44.70 -9.03 2.20
CA VAL A 497 -46.15 -9.04 2.03
C VAL A 497 -46.81 -8.81 3.39
N GLY A 498 -47.54 -7.70 3.52
CA GLY A 498 -48.23 -7.36 4.77
C GLY A 498 -47.30 -7.25 5.99
N GLY A 499 -46.05 -6.84 5.79
CA GLY A 499 -45.03 -6.70 6.85
C GLY A 499 -44.19 -7.95 7.13
N VAL A 500 -44.37 -9.03 6.36
CA VAL A 500 -43.57 -10.27 6.48
C VAL A 500 -42.67 -10.40 5.27
N ALA A 501 -41.35 -10.35 5.49
CA ALA A 501 -40.34 -10.52 4.44
C ALA A 501 -40.03 -12.02 4.21
N GLU A 502 -40.18 -12.47 2.97
CA GLU A 502 -39.80 -13.81 2.53
C GLU A 502 -38.62 -13.74 1.56
N PRO A 503 -37.54 -14.50 1.76
CA PRO A 503 -36.39 -14.50 0.87
C PRO A 503 -36.75 -15.13 -0.49
N VAL A 504 -36.26 -14.51 -1.57
CA VAL A 504 -36.51 -14.91 -2.95
C VAL A 504 -35.20 -14.93 -3.74
N ALA A 505 -35.18 -15.65 -4.86
CA ALA A 505 -34.09 -15.63 -5.83
C ALA A 505 -34.67 -15.23 -7.21
N PRO A 506 -34.25 -14.08 -7.78
CA PRO A 506 -34.61 -13.74 -9.15
C PRO A 506 -34.09 -14.77 -10.15
N ASP A 507 -34.82 -15.01 -11.25
CA ASP A 507 -34.32 -15.83 -12.36
C ASP A 507 -33.23 -15.10 -13.18
N ASP A 508 -32.67 -15.74 -14.22
CA ASP A 508 -31.63 -15.16 -15.10
C ASP A 508 -32.09 -13.85 -15.78
N ALA A 509 -33.40 -13.61 -15.86
CA ALA A 509 -33.98 -12.39 -16.40
C ALA A 509 -34.31 -11.36 -15.32
N GLY A 510 -34.08 -11.65 -14.04
CA GLY A 510 -34.39 -10.82 -12.89
C GLY A 510 -35.85 -10.94 -12.42
N ARG A 511 -36.59 -11.99 -12.78
CA ARG A 511 -38.00 -12.13 -12.42
C ARG A 511 -38.19 -12.87 -11.11
N VAL A 512 -39.15 -12.39 -10.31
CA VAL A 512 -39.62 -13.02 -9.07
C VAL A 512 -41.14 -13.17 -9.16
N ALA A 513 -41.65 -14.39 -8.92
CA ALA A 513 -43.09 -14.63 -8.86
C ALA A 513 -43.65 -14.17 -7.52
N VAL A 514 -44.69 -13.31 -7.55
CA VAL A 514 -45.31 -12.72 -6.36
C VAL A 514 -46.82 -12.81 -6.49
N LEU A 515 -47.40 -13.95 -6.11
CA LEU A 515 -48.85 -14.20 -6.20
C LEU A 515 -49.68 -13.21 -5.39
N ALA A 516 -49.11 -12.64 -4.32
CA ALA A 516 -49.75 -11.61 -3.51
C ALA A 516 -50.08 -10.34 -4.31
N LEU A 517 -49.44 -10.10 -5.46
CA LEU A 517 -49.83 -9.02 -6.37
C LEU A 517 -51.24 -9.17 -6.94
N MET A 518 -51.83 -10.38 -6.90
CA MET A 518 -53.21 -10.59 -7.33
C MET A 518 -54.24 -10.15 -6.28
N ASP A 519 -53.83 -10.03 -5.01
CA ASP A 519 -54.72 -9.58 -3.93
C ASP A 519 -54.72 -8.05 -3.82
N PRO A 520 -55.84 -7.36 -4.09
CA PRO A 520 -55.91 -5.92 -3.99
C PRO A 520 -55.76 -5.36 -2.58
N ALA A 521 -55.91 -6.18 -1.55
CA ALA A 521 -55.70 -5.78 -0.16
C ALA A 521 -54.24 -5.98 0.31
N ALA A 522 -53.40 -6.67 -0.46
CA ALA A 522 -52.02 -6.93 -0.08
C ALA A 522 -51.12 -5.71 -0.35
N ALA A 523 -50.38 -5.30 0.67
CA ALA A 523 -49.22 -4.42 0.51
C ALA A 523 -48.00 -5.29 0.16
N VAL A 524 -47.31 -4.93 -0.92
CA VAL A 524 -46.18 -5.69 -1.45
C VAL A 524 -45.01 -4.74 -1.67
N SER A 525 -43.87 -5.05 -1.07
CA SER A 525 -42.61 -4.40 -1.36
C SER A 525 -41.51 -5.41 -1.66
N VAL A 526 -40.50 -4.99 -2.40
CA VAL A 526 -39.28 -5.76 -2.65
C VAL A 526 -38.19 -5.12 -1.83
N VAL A 527 -37.47 -5.92 -1.05
CA VAL A 527 -36.32 -5.47 -0.27
C VAL A 527 -35.09 -6.16 -0.84
N VAL A 528 -34.06 -5.37 -1.16
CA VAL A 528 -32.76 -5.89 -1.54
C VAL A 528 -31.76 -5.45 -0.48
N THR A 529 -30.98 -6.39 0.04
CA THR A 529 -30.00 -6.18 1.09
C THR A 529 -28.62 -6.54 0.58
N ASP A 530 -27.63 -5.71 0.91
CA ASP A 530 -26.22 -5.93 0.56
C ASP A 530 -25.48 -6.80 1.60
N GLU A 531 -24.19 -7.03 1.39
CA GLU A 531 -23.39 -7.86 2.31
C GLU A 531 -23.06 -7.19 3.65
N GLN A 532 -23.29 -5.88 3.76
CA GLN A 532 -23.14 -5.09 4.99
C GLN A 532 -24.46 -4.95 5.77
N GLY A 533 -25.57 -5.39 5.19
CA GLY A 533 -26.90 -5.26 5.76
C GLY A 533 -27.61 -3.95 5.44
N LEU A 534 -27.08 -3.08 4.56
CA LEU A 534 -27.85 -1.95 4.05
C LEU A 534 -28.91 -2.47 3.09
N SER A 535 -30.09 -1.86 3.16
CA SER A 535 -31.22 -2.34 2.36
C SER A 535 -31.99 -1.20 1.71
N THR A 536 -32.44 -1.51 0.50
CA THR A 536 -33.35 -0.67 -0.27
C THR A 536 -34.67 -1.39 -0.41
N ARG A 537 -35.72 -0.74 0.06
CA ARG A 537 -37.10 -1.20 -0.08
C ARG A 537 -37.78 -0.42 -1.21
N VAL A 538 -38.41 -1.14 -2.11
CA VAL A 538 -39.23 -0.58 -3.19
C VAL A 538 -40.66 -1.02 -3.01
N VAL A 539 -41.56 -0.07 -2.73
CA VAL A 539 -42.99 -0.36 -2.58
C VAL A 539 -43.61 -0.54 -3.96
N VAL A 540 -44.07 -1.75 -4.27
CA VAL A 540 -44.68 -2.08 -5.56
C VAL A 540 -46.19 -1.84 -5.53
N ARG A 541 -46.81 -2.07 -4.36
CA ARG A 541 -48.25 -1.93 -4.15
C ARG A 541 -48.56 -1.59 -2.70
N GLU A 542 -49.45 -0.62 -2.50
CA GLU A 542 -50.10 -0.36 -1.21
C GLU A 542 -51.51 -0.98 -1.18
N ALA A 543 -52.03 -1.25 0.01
CA ALA A 543 -53.37 -1.81 0.17
C ALA A 543 -54.42 -0.93 -0.53
N GLY A 544 -55.00 -1.44 -1.62
CA GLY A 544 -56.03 -0.76 -2.41
C GLY A 544 -55.54 0.08 -3.61
N ALA A 545 -54.24 0.26 -3.83
CA ALA A 545 -53.73 1.04 -4.97
C ALA A 545 -52.37 0.55 -5.48
N TRP A 546 -52.19 0.58 -6.81
CA TRP A 546 -50.84 0.54 -7.39
C TRP A 546 -50.17 1.88 -7.15
N VAL A 547 -48.95 1.84 -6.63
CA VAL A 547 -48.16 3.06 -6.40
C VAL A 547 -47.04 3.10 -7.43
N VAL A 548 -46.64 4.30 -7.84
CA VAL A 548 -45.36 4.45 -8.54
C VAL A 548 -44.28 3.97 -7.57
N PRO A 549 -43.38 3.05 -7.96
CA PRO A 549 -42.38 2.52 -7.06
C PRO A 549 -41.66 3.63 -6.30
N GLU A 550 -41.86 3.68 -4.98
CA GLU A 550 -41.20 4.62 -4.09
C GLU A 550 -40.10 3.87 -3.33
N VAL A 551 -38.93 4.50 -3.28
CA VAL A 551 -37.70 3.90 -2.74
C VAL A 551 -37.52 4.40 -1.31
N GLU A 552 -37.61 3.49 -0.35
CA GLU A 552 -37.23 3.71 1.04
C GLU A 552 -35.85 3.12 1.29
N VAL A 553 -34.97 3.91 1.90
CA VAL A 553 -33.60 3.50 2.24
C VAL A 553 -33.47 3.34 3.75
N ALA A 554 -32.98 2.20 4.22
CA ALA A 554 -32.72 1.95 5.64
C ALA A 554 -31.21 1.96 5.93
N GLU A 555 -30.78 2.73 6.92
CA GLU A 555 -29.39 2.77 7.39
C GLU A 555 -29.05 1.54 8.25
N ALA A 556 -27.80 1.07 8.17
CA ALA A 556 -27.31 -0.07 8.95
C ALA A 556 -27.44 0.17 10.46
N GLY A 557 -28.07 -0.77 11.17
CA GLY A 557 -27.93 -0.89 12.61
C GLY A 557 -26.52 -1.39 12.95
N GLY A 558 -25.73 -0.57 13.65
CA GLY A 558 -24.30 -0.79 13.92
C GLY A 558 -23.86 -2.26 14.03
N CYS A 559 -22.94 -2.65 13.14
CA CYS A 559 -22.41 -4.00 13.00
C CYS A 559 -21.88 -4.54 14.33
N ARG A 560 -22.52 -5.59 14.85
CA ARG A 560 -22.00 -6.44 15.91
C ARG A 560 -21.58 -7.76 15.27
N CYS A 561 -20.31 -7.88 14.90
CA CYS A 561 -19.75 -9.11 14.34
C CYS A 561 -20.03 -10.27 15.32
N ALA A 562 -20.93 -11.17 14.95
CA ALA A 562 -21.19 -12.38 15.70
C ALA A 562 -20.06 -13.37 15.41
N ALA A 563 -19.18 -13.59 16.40
CA ALA A 563 -18.21 -14.66 16.34
C ALA A 563 -18.92 -16.02 16.19
N PRO A 564 -18.39 -16.98 15.43
CA PRO A 564 -18.84 -18.37 15.53
C PRO A 564 -18.39 -18.90 16.89
N GLY A 565 -19.31 -18.85 17.87
CA GLY A 565 -19.10 -19.36 19.21
C GLY A 565 -18.87 -20.86 19.20
N GLY A 566 -17.65 -21.29 19.51
CA GLY A 566 -17.35 -22.65 19.87
C GLY A 566 -17.89 -22.99 21.26
N GLY A 567 -18.61 -24.12 21.37
CA GLY A 567 -18.88 -24.74 22.66
C GLY A 567 -20.06 -25.72 22.69
N ALA A 568 -19.76 -26.94 23.14
CA ALA A 568 -20.63 -28.08 23.49
C ALA A 568 -21.02 -29.02 22.33
N GLY A 569 -20.79 -30.32 22.36
CA GLY A 569 -20.58 -31.22 23.49
C GLY A 569 -21.69 -32.28 23.52
N TRP A 570 -21.31 -33.53 23.24
CA TRP A 570 -22.00 -34.78 23.63
C TRP A 570 -23.36 -35.14 23.01
N ALA A 571 -23.30 -35.88 21.90
CA ALA A 571 -24.11 -37.08 21.57
C ALA A 571 -23.59 -37.53 20.19
N TRP A 572 -23.01 -38.71 19.99
CA TRP A 572 -23.73 -39.97 19.87
C TRP A 572 -22.78 -41.15 20.11
N LEU A 573 -23.26 -42.14 20.86
CA LEU A 573 -22.62 -43.43 21.11
C LEU A 573 -23.58 -44.52 20.61
N GLY A 574 -23.08 -45.46 19.80
CA GLY A 574 -23.74 -46.73 19.47
C GLY A 574 -23.65 -47.12 17.98
N LEU A 575 -22.63 -47.92 17.59
CA LEU A 575 -22.70 -49.38 17.32
C LEU A 575 -23.26 -49.69 15.91
N LEU A 576 -22.62 -50.41 14.97
CA LEU A 576 -21.80 -51.63 14.98
C LEU A 576 -20.93 -51.71 13.68
N VAL A 577 -19.63 -52.04 13.75
CA VAL A 577 -18.96 -53.36 13.50
C VAL A 577 -19.05 -53.93 12.06
N VAL A 578 -17.87 -54.07 11.43
CA VAL A 578 -17.29 -55.21 10.66
C VAL A 578 -16.59 -54.70 9.38
N GLY A 579 -15.28 -54.94 9.24
CA GLY A 579 -14.62 -54.68 7.94
C GLY A 579 -13.09 -54.75 7.84
N VAL A 580 -12.44 -55.65 8.57
CA VAL A 580 -11.11 -56.27 8.34
C VAL A 580 -10.11 -55.57 7.40
N ALA A 581 -8.94 -55.29 7.99
CA ALA A 581 -7.64 -55.03 7.38
C ALA A 581 -7.32 -55.76 6.07
N ARG A 582 -6.70 -55.04 5.12
CA ARG A 582 -5.64 -55.63 4.31
C ARG A 582 -4.55 -54.63 3.94
N ARG A 583 -3.40 -54.86 4.55
CA ARG A 583 -2.08 -54.31 4.25
C ARG A 583 -1.52 -55.00 2.99
N ARG A 584 -0.73 -54.23 2.22
CA ARG A 584 0.46 -54.61 1.42
C ARG A 584 0.36 -54.96 -0.09
N ARG A 585 1.35 -54.35 -0.79
CA ARG A 585 1.97 -54.58 -2.12
C ARG A 585 1.21 -53.93 -3.28
N ARG A 586 1.77 -52.94 -3.98
CA ARG A 586 3.10 -52.81 -4.61
C ARG A 586 3.62 -51.39 -4.56
#